data_AF-A0A933CYS1-F1
#
_entry.id   AF-A0A933CYS1-F1
#
_cell.length_a   1.000
_cell.length_b   1.000
_cell.length_c   1.000
_cell.angle_alpha   90.00
_cell.angle_beta   90.00
_cell.angle_gamma   90.00
#
_symmetry.space_group_name_H-M   'P 1'
#
loop_
_entity.id
_entity.type
_entity.pdbx_description
1 polymer ?
#
loop_
_entity_poly.entity_id
_entity_poly.type
_entity_poly.pdbx_seq_one_letter_code
_entity_poly.pdbx_strand_id
1 'polypeptide(L)' 'MNQAEIEQYNYSEFVGSEEFLAFRTLLPVGSSAPDFQATLLETGQTVSLSDYWRKSDVLIEFGSLT' A
#
# COMPACT_ATOMS: atom_id res chain seq x y z
N MET A 1 -11.73 6.97 24.33
CA MET A 1 -11.03 5.72 24.04
C MET A 1 -10.00 5.49 25.11
N ASN A 2 -10.06 4.36 25.79
CA ASN A 2 -9.03 3.98 26.75
C ASN A 2 -7.84 3.35 26.00
N GLN A 3 -6.69 3.24 26.67
CA GLN A 3 -5.45 2.75 26.07
C GLN A 3 -5.52 1.28 25.59
N ALA A 4 -6.37 0.46 26.22
CA ALA A 4 -6.58 -0.93 25.82
C ALA A 4 -7.41 -1.05 24.52
N GLU A 5 -8.36 -0.14 24.29
CA GLU A 5 -9.11 -0.08 23.03
C GLU A 5 -8.19 0.31 21.86
N ILE A 6 -7.17 1.13 22.10
CA ILE A 6 -6.18 1.53 21.08
C ILE A 6 -5.28 0.36 20.69
N GLU A 7 -4.84 -0.45 21.66
CA GLU A 7 -4.02 -1.65 21.42
C GLU A 7 -4.78 -2.75 20.66
N GLN A 8 -6.09 -2.84 20.84
CA GLN A 8 -6.94 -3.79 20.13
C GLN A 8 -7.32 -3.33 18.71
N TYR A 9 -7.28 -2.02 18.44
CA TYR A 9 -7.72 -1.42 17.18
C TYR A 9 -6.69 -1.51 16.04
N ASN A 10 -5.44 -1.90 16.33
CA ASN A 10 -4.41 -2.03 15.29
C ASN A 10 -3.65 -3.35 15.43
N TYR A 11 -4.03 -4.34 14.61
CA TYR A 11 -3.14 -5.38 14.10
C TYR A 11 -2.22 -6.08 15.13
N SER A 12 -2.68 -6.33 16.36
CA SER A 12 -1.89 -7.05 17.36
C SER A 12 -1.52 -8.45 16.88
N GLU A 13 -2.36 -9.06 16.04
CA GLU A 13 -2.05 -10.27 15.29
C GLU A 13 -2.38 -10.06 13.81
N PHE A 14 -1.34 -10.07 12.98
CA PHE A 14 -1.50 -10.09 11.53
C PHE A 14 -1.84 -11.53 11.09
N VAL A 15 -3.12 -11.81 10.82
CA VAL A 15 -3.58 -13.10 10.27
C VAL A 15 -3.56 -13.02 8.74
N GLY A 16 -2.40 -13.21 8.13
CA GLY A 16 -2.26 -13.31 6.68
C GLY A 16 -2.39 -14.75 6.18
N SER A 17 -2.90 -14.95 4.96
CA SER A 17 -2.72 -16.23 4.26
C SER A 17 -1.25 -16.42 3.86
N GLU A 18 -0.84 -17.65 3.55
CA GLU A 18 0.52 -17.94 3.06
C GLU A 18 0.89 -17.08 1.84
N GLU A 19 -0.07 -16.74 0.99
CA GLU A 19 0.12 -15.86 -0.17
C GLU A 19 0.49 -14.42 0.21
N PHE A 20 -0.06 -13.90 1.32
CA PHE A 20 0.31 -12.56 1.81
C PHE A 20 1.71 -12.57 2.44
N LEU A 21 2.09 -13.65 3.14
CA LEU A 21 3.45 -13.77 3.66
C LEU A 21 4.49 -13.83 2.54
N ALA A 22 4.16 -14.50 1.43
CA ALA A 22 5.00 -14.48 0.22
C ALA A 22 5.15 -13.07 -0.35
N PHE A 23 4.10 -12.23 -0.33
CA PHE A 23 4.16 -10.84 -0.81
C PHE A 23 5.26 -10.01 -0.12
N ARG A 24 5.49 -10.21 1.19
CA ARG A 24 6.56 -9.53 1.93
C ARG A 24 7.96 -9.78 1.37
N THR A 25 8.16 -10.90 0.67
CA THR A 25 9.44 -11.27 0.08
C THR A 25 9.59 -10.83 -1.38
N LEU A 26 8.51 -10.40 -2.04
CA LEU A 26 8.53 -10.03 -3.45
C LEU A 26 9.14 -8.64 -3.70
N LEU A 27 9.03 -7.73 -2.73
CA LEU A 27 9.46 -6.32 -2.86
C LEU A 27 10.29 -5.89 -1.64
N PRO A 28 11.56 -6.34 -1.54
CA PRO A 28 12.42 -5.98 -0.42
C PRO A 28 12.75 -4.48 -0.41
N VAL A 29 12.93 -3.91 0.78
CA VAL A 29 13.36 -2.51 0.92
C VAL A 29 14.69 -2.30 0.18
N GLY A 30 14.74 -1.22 -0.61
CA GLY A 30 15.89 -0.91 -1.47
C GLY A 30 15.81 -1.47 -2.89
N SER A 31 14.82 -2.32 -3.20
CA SER A 31 14.51 -2.66 -4.59
C SER A 31 13.81 -1.51 -5.32
N SER A 32 13.91 -1.47 -6.65
CA SER A 32 13.12 -0.56 -7.47
C SER A 32 11.63 -0.75 -7.24
N ALA A 33 10.90 0.35 -7.03
CA ALA A 33 9.44 0.32 -6.92
C ALA A 33 8.82 -0.17 -8.25
N PRO A 34 7.84 -1.10 -8.22
CA PRO A 34 7.15 -1.55 -9.42
C PRO A 34 6.33 -0.41 -10.04
N ASP A 35 6.49 -0.23 -11.34
CA ASP A 35 5.70 0.75 -12.10
C ASP A 35 4.43 0.10 -12.63
N PHE A 36 3.34 0.29 -11.90
CA PHE A 36 2.01 -0.18 -12.31
C PHE A 36 1.12 0.97 -12.76
N GLN A 37 0.11 0.60 -13.57
CA GLN A 37 -0.92 1.50 -14.04
C GLN A 37 -2.08 1.57 -13.04
N ALA A 38 -2.60 2.77 -12.82
CA ALA A 38 -3.78 3.02 -12.01
C ALA A 38 -4.77 3.92 -12.78
N THR A 39 -6.04 3.86 -12.41
CA THR A 39 -7.05 4.79 -12.93
C THR A 39 -7.20 5.95 -11.96
N LEU A 40 -6.96 7.18 -12.42
CA LEU A 40 -7.14 8.38 -11.63
C LEU A 40 -8.63 8.62 -11.41
N LEU A 41 -9.08 8.66 -10.15
CA LEU A 41 -10.50 8.76 -9.81
C LEU A 41 -11.17 10.04 -10.34
N GLU A 42 -10.44 11.16 -10.33
CA GLU A 42 -10.98 12.47 -10.72
C GLU A 42 -11.29 12.57 -12.22
N THR A 43 -10.47 11.93 -13.06
CA THR A 43 -10.52 12.10 -14.53
C THR A 43 -10.86 10.82 -15.28
N GLY A 44 -10.78 9.67 -14.62
CA GLY A 44 -10.90 8.36 -15.25
C GLY A 44 -9.71 7.97 -16.13
N GLN A 45 -8.64 8.77 -16.17
CA GLN A 45 -7.47 8.50 -17.00
C GLN A 45 -6.55 7.45 -16.36
N THR A 46 -5.92 6.64 -17.22
CA THR A 46 -4.84 5.76 -16.80
C THR A 46 -3.56 6.58 -16.56
N VAL A 47 -2.94 6.37 -15.41
CA VAL A 47 -1.66 6.98 -15.01
C VAL A 47 -0.67 5.89 -14.62
N SER A 48 0.62 6.16 -14.79
CA SER A 48 1.69 5.32 -14.26
C SER A 48 2.16 5.91 -12.93
N LEU A 49 2.45 5.05 -11.94
CA LEU A 49 2.96 5.56 -10.67
C LEU A 49 4.30 6.28 -10.79
N SER A 50 5.13 5.88 -11.77
CA SER A 50 6.40 6.56 -12.01
C SER A 50 6.24 8.02 -12.44
N ASP A 51 5.07 8.43 -12.92
CA ASP A 51 4.76 9.83 -13.18
C ASP A 51 4.78 10.71 -11.91
N TYR A 52 4.60 10.10 -10.73
CA TYR A 52 4.58 10.77 -9.43
C TYR A 52 5.94 10.72 -8.74
N TRP A 53 6.54 9.54 -8.56
CA TRP A 53 7.82 9.46 -7.83
C TRP A 53 9.02 10.04 -8.58
N ARG A 54 8.93 10.23 -9.91
CA ARG A 54 9.98 10.95 -10.67
C ARG A 54 10.08 12.42 -10.28
N LYS A 55 9.04 13.00 -9.68
CA LYS A 55 8.96 14.42 -9.33
C LYS A 55 9.31 14.69 -7.87
N SER A 56 8.97 13.77 -6.97
CA SER A 56 9.19 13.88 -5.53
C SER A 56 9.07 12.52 -4.85
N ASP A 57 9.51 12.42 -3.60
CA ASP A 57 9.19 11.26 -2.77
C ASP A 57 7.67 11.12 -2.61
N VAL A 58 7.19 9.88 -2.58
CA VAL A 58 5.76 9.55 -2.50
C VAL A 58 5.50 8.48 -1.44
N LEU A 59 4.38 8.63 -0.74
CA LEU A 59 3.79 7.60 0.11
C LEU A 59 2.58 7.01 -0.62
N ILE A 60 2.52 5.69 -0.74
CA ILE A 60 1.42 4.97 -1.38
C ILE A 60 0.70 4.14 -0.32
N GLU A 61 -0.61 4.33 -0.22
CA GLU A 61 -1.50 3.56 0.64
C GLU A 61 -2.51 2.81 -0.22
N PHE A 62 -2.69 1.52 0.05
CA PHE A 62 -3.69 0.69 -0.61
C PHE A 62 -4.90 0.53 0.32
N GLY A 63 -6.09 0.80 -0.21
CA GLY A 63 -7.35 0.64 0.50
C GLY A 63 -8.48 0.38 -0.49
N SER A 64 -9.66 0.04 0.03
CA SER A 64 -10.87 -0.10 -0.75
C SER A 64 -11.96 0.82 -0.23
N LEU A 65 -12.74 1.40 -1.14
CA LEU A 65 -14.01 2.01 -0.82
C LEU A 65 -15.09 0.92 -0.94
N THR A 66 -15.77 0.63 0.17
CA THR A 66 -16.92 -0.29 0.21
C THR A 66 -18.21 0.49 0.36
#